data_AF-A0A2E3FJ59-F1
#
_entry.id   AF-A0A2E3FJ59-F1
#
_cell.length_a   1.000
_cell.length_b   1.000
_cell.length_c   1.000
_cell.angle_alpha   90.00
_cell.angle_beta   90.00
_cell.angle_gamma   90.00
#
_symmetry.space_group_name_H-M   'P 1'
#
loop_
_entity.id
_entity.type
_entity.pdbx_description
1 polymer ?
#
loop_
_entity_poly.entity_id
_entity_poly.type
_entity_poly.pdbx_seq_one_letter_code
_entity_poly.pdbx_strand_id
1 'polypeptide(L)'
;MSVTPSRGLYLYLKTVEIALQDAIVTNDEATILHVLANALGVSPGDTAECLSIARGDIKNPFDEISEDYSGHHLGDVTTYQSALIAALDDEVISEDEWSMLDVLRKIIGLQSDQHAMIEESIRSMSEIDDSGNRRVQRLNRFNTVCPFN
;
A
#
# COMPACT_ATOMS: atom_id res chain seq x y z
N MET A 1 -16.17 16.04 -0.98
CA MET A 1 -16.82 16.79 0.11
C MET A 1 -15.70 17.37 0.95
N SER A 2 -15.48 16.91 2.18
CA SER A 2 -14.16 16.84 2.79
C SER A 2 -14.03 15.43 3.34
N VAL A 3 -13.00 14.68 2.93
CA VAL A 3 -12.81 13.31 3.43
C VAL A 3 -12.80 13.27 4.95
N THR A 4 -13.48 12.29 5.55
CA THR A 4 -13.40 12.05 6.99
C THR A 4 -12.01 11.53 7.34
N PRO A 5 -11.25 12.19 8.25
CA PRO A 5 -9.95 11.72 8.71
C PRO A 5 -10.04 10.30 9.26
N SER A 6 -9.12 9.44 8.86
CA SER A 6 -8.99 8.07 9.39
C SER A 6 -7.56 7.56 9.18
N ARG A 7 -7.14 6.58 9.99
CA ARG A 7 -5.80 5.97 9.86
C ARG A 7 -5.57 5.32 8.49
N GLY A 8 -6.58 4.66 7.92
CA GLY A 8 -6.49 4.06 6.59
C GLY A 8 -6.21 5.11 5.51
N LEU A 9 -6.97 6.21 5.55
CA LEU A 9 -6.75 7.37 4.66
C LEU A 9 -5.38 8.02 4.87
N TYR A 10 -4.91 8.15 6.12
CA TYR A 10 -3.60 8.73 6.43
C TYR A 10 -2.45 7.92 5.82
N LEU A 11 -2.45 6.59 6.04
CA LEU A 11 -1.44 5.69 5.47
C LEU A 11 -1.45 5.73 3.93
N TYR A 12 -2.64 5.75 3.33
CA TYR A 12 -2.79 5.83 1.89
C TYR A 12 -2.28 7.17 1.34
N LEU A 13 -2.71 8.30 1.93
CA LEU A 13 -2.27 9.64 1.53
C LEU A 13 -0.76 9.79 1.63
N LYS A 14 -0.13 9.31 2.71
CA LYS A 14 1.34 9.34 2.84
C LYS A 14 2.09 8.46 1.86
N THR A 15 1.43 7.49 1.24
CA THR A 15 2.02 6.72 0.12
C THR A 15 1.80 7.47 -1.22
N VAL A 16 0.63 8.07 -1.43
CA VAL A 16 0.32 8.91 -2.61
C VAL A 16 1.19 10.17 -2.68
N GLU A 17 1.56 10.75 -1.53
CA GLU A 17 2.53 11.86 -1.44
C GLU A 17 3.96 11.47 -1.90
N ILE A 18 4.28 10.18 -2.00
CA ILE A 18 5.56 9.71 -2.56
C ILE A 18 5.45 9.44 -4.05
N ALA A 19 4.41 8.71 -4.47
CA ALA A 19 4.10 8.36 -5.87
C ALA A 19 3.76 9.56 -6.78
N LEU A 20 3.92 10.79 -6.30
CA LEU A 20 3.71 12.04 -7.05
C LEU A 20 4.92 12.99 -6.98
N GLN A 21 6.05 12.57 -6.40
CA GLN A 21 7.23 13.44 -6.23
C GLN A 21 7.95 13.78 -7.54
N ASP A 22 7.95 12.84 -8.50
CA ASP A 22 8.45 13.03 -9.86
C ASP A 22 7.35 13.55 -10.83
N ALA A 23 6.10 13.51 -10.37
CA ALA A 23 4.84 13.77 -11.07
C ALA A 23 4.40 12.72 -12.13
N ILE A 24 4.93 11.49 -12.13
CA ILE A 24 4.58 10.42 -13.08
C ILE A 24 4.30 9.09 -12.37
N VAL A 25 3.03 8.86 -11.95
CA VAL A 25 2.61 7.54 -11.46
C VAL A 25 2.73 6.50 -12.58
N THR A 26 3.59 5.50 -12.40
CA THR A 26 3.74 4.34 -13.28
C THR A 26 2.59 3.33 -13.12
N ASN A 27 2.55 2.27 -13.95
CA ASN A 27 1.53 1.22 -13.82
C ASN A 27 1.67 0.43 -12.51
N ASP A 28 2.89 0.29 -12.05
CA ASP A 28 3.29 -0.65 -11.00
C ASP A 28 3.09 0.02 -9.63
N GLU A 29 3.50 1.30 -9.50
CA GLU A 29 3.05 2.18 -8.41
C GLU A 29 1.52 2.31 -8.37
N ALA A 30 0.84 2.49 -9.51
CA ALA A 30 -0.62 2.54 -9.55
C ALA A 30 -1.26 1.21 -9.08
N THR A 31 -0.59 0.08 -9.31
CA THR A 31 -1.00 -1.24 -8.83
C THR A 31 -0.79 -1.37 -7.32
N ILE A 32 0.34 -0.91 -6.78
CA ILE A 32 0.58 -0.81 -5.32
C ILE A 32 -0.46 0.09 -4.66
N LEU A 33 -0.73 1.28 -5.22
CA LEU A 33 -1.76 2.20 -4.73
C LEU A 33 -3.15 1.59 -4.78
N HIS A 34 -3.50 0.85 -5.84
CA HIS A 34 -4.79 0.16 -5.91
C HIS A 34 -4.93 -0.92 -4.83
N VAL A 35 -3.90 -1.74 -4.62
CA VAL A 35 -3.88 -2.77 -3.58
C VAL A 35 -3.93 -2.14 -2.17
N LEU A 36 -3.22 -1.03 -1.94
CA LEU A 36 -3.26 -0.29 -0.69
C LEU A 36 -4.62 0.33 -0.41
N ALA A 37 -5.27 0.96 -1.39
CA ALA A 37 -6.61 1.53 -1.21
C ALA A 37 -7.61 0.46 -0.77
N ASN A 38 -7.59 -0.72 -1.41
CA ASN A 38 -8.42 -1.86 -1.03
C ASN A 38 -8.09 -2.38 0.38
N ALA A 39 -6.82 -2.55 0.71
CA ALA A 39 -6.38 -3.09 2.01
C ALA A 39 -6.61 -2.12 3.19
N LEU A 40 -6.59 -0.81 2.93
CA LEU A 40 -6.83 0.26 3.91
C LEU A 40 -8.30 0.71 3.98
N GLY A 41 -9.18 0.15 3.15
CA GLY A 41 -10.61 0.47 3.12
C GLY A 41 -10.94 1.86 2.55
N VAL A 42 -10.05 2.44 1.75
CA VAL A 42 -10.20 3.79 1.18
C VAL A 42 -11.10 3.71 -0.07
N SER A 43 -12.19 4.51 -0.13
CA SER A 43 -13.12 4.41 -1.26
C SER A 43 -12.57 5.10 -2.52
N PRO A 44 -13.08 4.75 -3.72
CA PRO A 44 -12.67 5.42 -4.97
C PRO A 44 -12.98 6.92 -5.05
N GLY A 45 -13.82 7.45 -4.16
CA GLY A 45 -14.00 8.91 -4.01
C GLY A 45 -12.88 9.52 -3.15
N ASP A 46 -12.52 8.84 -2.06
CA ASP A 46 -11.48 9.28 -1.14
C ASP A 46 -10.09 9.20 -1.77
N THR A 47 -9.82 8.21 -2.63
CA THR A 47 -8.55 8.15 -3.39
C THR A 47 -8.38 9.33 -4.34
N ALA A 48 -9.47 9.79 -4.98
CA ALA A 48 -9.46 10.98 -5.83
C ALA A 48 -9.28 12.29 -5.03
N GLU A 49 -9.89 12.40 -3.84
CA GLU A 49 -9.59 13.50 -2.92
C GLU A 49 -8.13 13.43 -2.40
N CYS A 50 -7.58 12.25 -2.09
CA CYS A 50 -6.16 12.08 -1.74
C CYS A 50 -5.19 12.52 -2.84
N LEU A 51 -5.43 12.16 -4.11
CA LEU A 51 -4.64 12.63 -5.24
C LEU A 51 -4.68 14.16 -5.38
N SER A 52 -5.82 14.77 -5.07
CA SER A 52 -6.01 16.23 -5.10
C SER A 52 -5.33 16.93 -3.91
N ILE A 53 -5.33 16.31 -2.73
CA ILE A 53 -4.59 16.78 -1.54
C ILE A 53 -3.08 16.71 -1.77
N ALA A 54 -2.57 15.59 -2.28
CA ALA A 54 -1.13 15.40 -2.53
C ALA A 54 -0.57 16.33 -3.61
N ARG A 55 -1.41 16.81 -4.55
CA ARG A 55 -1.08 17.87 -5.52
C ARG A 55 -1.14 19.28 -4.95
N GLY A 56 -1.71 19.46 -3.76
CA GLY A 56 -1.97 20.78 -3.17
C GLY A 56 -3.22 21.49 -3.70
N ASP A 57 -4.06 20.82 -4.50
CA ASP A 57 -5.33 21.37 -5.00
C ASP A 57 -6.38 21.52 -3.87
N ILE A 58 -6.27 20.68 -2.83
CA ILE A 58 -7.16 20.66 -1.66
C ILE A 58 -6.32 20.70 -0.37
N LYS A 59 -6.78 21.46 0.63
CA LYS A 59 -6.17 21.49 1.96
C LYS A 59 -6.11 20.08 2.57
N ASN A 60 -4.96 19.68 3.09
CA ASN A 60 -4.81 18.39 3.75
C ASN A 60 -5.65 18.35 5.06
N PRO A 61 -6.59 17.40 5.21
CA PRO A 61 -7.44 17.34 6.39
C PRO A 61 -6.68 16.98 7.67
N PHE A 62 -5.44 16.48 7.56
CA PHE A 62 -4.61 16.09 8.70
C PHE A 62 -3.74 17.24 9.26
N ASP A 63 -3.61 18.38 8.56
CA ASP A 63 -2.74 19.50 8.99
C ASP A 63 -3.15 20.14 10.34
N GLU A 64 -4.43 20.02 10.71
CA GLU A 64 -5.01 20.61 11.93
C GLU A 64 -5.35 19.55 13.00
N ILE A 65 -4.92 18.30 12.80
CA ILE A 65 -5.23 17.15 13.67
C ILE A 65 -4.01 16.80 14.52
N SER A 66 -4.21 16.71 15.84
CA SER A 66 -3.17 16.31 16.80
C SER A 66 -3.18 14.81 17.14
N GLU A 67 -3.92 14.00 16.39
CA GLU A 67 -3.97 12.54 16.52
C GLU A 67 -2.80 11.92 15.73
N ASP A 68 -2.01 11.09 16.40
CA ASP A 68 -0.91 10.36 15.76
C ASP A 68 -1.43 9.04 15.19
N TYR A 69 -1.50 8.96 13.86
CA TYR A 69 -1.92 7.75 13.13
C TYR A 69 -0.76 6.77 12.85
N SER A 70 0.46 7.08 13.29
CA SER A 70 1.61 6.18 13.17
C SER A 70 1.60 5.05 14.21
N GLY A 71 2.64 4.22 14.20
CA GLY A 71 2.80 3.10 15.12
C GLY A 71 2.01 1.86 14.70
N HIS A 72 2.34 0.74 15.35
CA HIS A 72 1.97 -0.59 14.91
C HIS A 72 0.56 -1.03 15.35
N HIS A 73 -0.27 -1.44 14.39
CA HIS A 73 -1.64 -1.87 14.60
C HIS A 73 -1.93 -3.25 13.98
N LEU A 74 -2.97 -3.92 14.49
CA LEU A 74 -3.43 -5.19 13.94
C LEU A 74 -3.85 -5.03 12.47
N GLY A 75 -3.27 -5.85 11.59
CA GLY A 75 -3.50 -5.81 10.14
C GLY A 75 -2.41 -5.09 9.34
N ASP A 76 -1.58 -4.25 9.98
CA ASP A 76 -0.54 -3.47 9.27
C ASP A 76 0.45 -4.36 8.50
N VAL A 77 0.86 -5.49 9.09
CA VAL A 77 1.74 -6.48 8.44
C VAL A 77 1.07 -7.07 7.19
N THR A 78 -0.24 -7.32 7.23
CA THR A 78 -1.02 -7.88 6.11
C THR A 78 -1.18 -6.85 4.98
N THR A 79 -1.44 -5.59 5.33
CA THR A 79 -1.48 -4.46 4.39
C THR A 79 -0.12 -4.28 3.72
N TYR A 80 0.96 -4.26 4.50
CA TYR A 80 2.32 -4.13 3.99
C TYR A 80 2.72 -5.32 3.11
N GLN A 81 2.40 -6.55 3.53
CA GLN A 81 2.61 -7.76 2.73
C GLN A 81 1.84 -7.70 1.41
N SER A 82 0.62 -7.15 1.40
CA SER A 82 -0.19 -7.01 0.17
C SER A 82 0.43 -6.00 -0.80
N ALA A 83 0.95 -4.88 -0.30
CA ALA A 83 1.69 -3.89 -1.10
C ALA A 83 3.04 -4.41 -1.60
N LEU A 84 3.80 -5.13 -0.76
CA LEU A 84 5.05 -5.77 -1.15
C LEU A 84 4.82 -6.93 -2.14
N ILE A 85 3.66 -7.60 -2.08
CA ILE A 85 3.24 -8.50 -3.16
C ILE A 85 3.01 -7.70 -4.44
N ALA A 86 2.30 -6.57 -4.43
CA ALA A 86 2.07 -5.77 -5.64
C ALA A 86 3.40 -5.35 -6.32
N ALA A 87 4.35 -4.82 -5.56
CA ALA A 87 5.69 -4.41 -6.03
C ALA A 87 6.63 -5.56 -6.46
N LEU A 88 6.18 -6.81 -6.40
CA LEU A 88 6.97 -8.01 -6.73
C LEU A 88 6.31 -8.84 -7.84
N ASP A 89 5.40 -8.26 -8.64
CA ASP A 89 4.70 -8.97 -9.72
C ASP A 89 5.60 -9.20 -10.96
N ASP A 90 6.57 -8.33 -11.20
CA ASP A 90 7.64 -8.43 -12.22
C ASP A 90 8.99 -8.94 -11.66
N GLU A 91 9.01 -9.28 -10.37
CA GLU A 91 10.16 -9.66 -9.53
C GLU A 91 11.13 -8.54 -9.09
N VAL A 92 10.97 -7.29 -9.56
CA VAL A 92 11.97 -6.19 -9.44
C VAL A 92 11.38 -4.89 -8.90
N ILE A 93 11.53 -4.64 -7.58
CA ILE A 93 11.13 -3.36 -6.96
C ILE A 93 12.03 -2.21 -7.46
N SER A 94 11.43 -1.16 -8.02
CA SER A 94 12.11 0.09 -8.41
C SER A 94 12.39 1.03 -7.22
N GLU A 95 13.12 2.13 -7.44
CA GLU A 95 13.46 3.10 -6.37
C GLU A 95 12.23 3.86 -5.85
N ASP A 96 11.25 4.11 -6.71
CA ASP A 96 10.03 4.86 -6.39
C ASP A 96 9.01 3.98 -5.65
N GLU A 97 8.78 2.74 -6.13
CA GLU A 97 8.01 1.73 -5.40
C GLU A 97 8.65 1.38 -4.04
N TRP A 98 9.98 1.28 -3.98
CA TRP A 98 10.70 1.12 -2.72
C TRP A 98 10.45 2.30 -1.79
N SER A 99 10.46 3.53 -2.31
CA SER A 99 10.20 4.74 -1.51
C SER A 99 8.77 4.78 -0.97
N MET A 100 7.78 4.38 -1.76
CA MET A 100 6.39 4.18 -1.31
C MET A 100 6.30 3.14 -0.18
N LEU A 101 6.90 1.97 -0.39
CA LEU A 101 6.91 0.88 0.60
C LEU A 101 7.64 1.26 1.89
N ASP A 102 8.79 1.92 1.79
CA ASP A 102 9.62 2.30 2.94
C ASP A 102 8.95 3.39 3.79
N VAL A 103 8.22 4.32 3.18
CA VAL A 103 7.40 5.31 3.91
C VAL A 103 6.24 4.63 4.65
N LEU A 104 5.48 3.76 3.99
CA LEU A 104 4.43 2.98 4.65
C LEU A 104 5.01 2.16 5.82
N ARG A 105 6.10 1.43 5.56
CA ARG A 105 6.85 0.60 6.52
C ARG A 105 7.27 1.40 7.76
N LYS A 106 7.83 2.60 7.57
CA LYS A 106 8.23 3.51 8.65
C LYS A 106 7.03 3.94 9.49
N ILE A 107 5.90 4.31 8.88
CA ILE A 107 4.71 4.80 9.61
C ILE A 107 4.08 3.68 10.45
N ILE A 108 3.99 2.45 9.94
CA ILE A 108 3.48 1.28 10.70
C ILE A 108 4.48 0.68 11.69
N GLY A 109 5.69 1.25 11.80
CA GLY A 109 6.75 0.82 12.72
C GLY A 109 7.42 -0.52 12.38
N LEU A 110 7.35 -0.97 11.12
CA LEU A 110 7.86 -2.28 10.68
C LEU A 110 9.38 -2.22 10.41
N GLN A 111 10.14 -3.11 11.05
CA GLN A 111 11.60 -3.08 11.05
C GLN A 111 12.19 -3.68 9.75
N SER A 112 13.45 -3.33 9.42
CA SER A 112 14.03 -3.70 8.11
C SER A 112 14.31 -5.21 7.97
N ASP A 113 14.57 -5.89 9.08
CA ASP A 113 14.62 -7.35 9.19
C ASP A 113 13.24 -7.99 9.02
N GLN A 114 12.19 -7.41 9.62
CA GLN A 114 10.81 -7.85 9.40
C GLN A 114 10.41 -7.72 7.92
N HIS A 115 10.83 -6.64 7.24
CA HIS A 115 10.64 -6.50 5.80
C HIS A 115 11.33 -7.65 5.04
N ALA A 116 12.62 -7.90 5.29
CA ALA A 116 13.37 -8.96 4.62
C ALA A 116 12.77 -10.36 4.85
N MET A 117 12.28 -10.65 6.06
CA MET A 117 11.57 -11.90 6.36
C MET A 117 10.26 -12.04 5.57
N ILE A 118 9.51 -10.96 5.37
CA ILE A 118 8.27 -10.97 4.57
C ILE A 118 8.62 -11.11 3.08
N GLU A 119 9.67 -10.44 2.59
CA GLU A 119 10.15 -10.57 1.21
C GLU A 119 10.60 -12.00 0.89
N GLU A 120 11.46 -12.59 1.74
CA GLU A 120 11.90 -13.99 1.63
C GLU A 120 10.71 -14.97 1.70
N SER A 121 9.71 -14.68 2.55
CA SER A 121 8.47 -15.46 2.61
C SER A 121 7.66 -15.35 1.31
N ILE A 122 7.56 -14.16 0.70
CA ILE A 122 6.86 -13.98 -0.59
C ILE A 122 7.62 -14.71 -1.70
N ARG A 123 8.95 -14.55 -1.81
CA ARG A 123 9.77 -15.16 -2.87
C ARG A 123 9.86 -16.68 -2.75
N SER A 124 10.02 -17.25 -1.56
CA SER A 124 9.96 -18.71 -1.34
C SER A 124 8.57 -19.29 -1.59
N MET A 125 7.51 -18.52 -1.34
CA MET A 125 6.16 -18.86 -1.80
C MET A 125 5.98 -18.68 -3.33
N SER A 126 7.01 -18.32 -4.10
CA SER A 126 6.95 -17.96 -5.52
C SER A 126 7.94 -18.73 -6.44
N GLU A 127 8.41 -19.92 -6.04
CA GLU A 127 9.33 -20.75 -6.86
C GLU A 127 8.66 -21.66 -7.93
N ILE A 128 7.88 -21.16 -8.91
CA ILE A 128 6.47 -20.72 -8.76
C ILE A 128 5.74 -20.16 -10.02
N ASP A 129 5.96 -20.46 -11.30
CA ASP A 129 6.78 -21.42 -12.05
C ASP A 129 6.65 -21.20 -13.59
N ASP A 130 7.29 -22.04 -14.43
CA ASP A 130 7.27 -22.01 -15.93
C ASP A 130 5.88 -21.98 -16.60
N SER A 131 4.80 -22.34 -15.91
CA SER A 131 3.42 -22.26 -16.43
C SER A 131 2.70 -20.94 -16.10
N GLY A 132 3.38 -19.99 -15.44
CA GLY A 132 2.98 -18.58 -15.32
C GLY A 132 1.67 -18.31 -14.57
N ASN A 133 1.23 -19.19 -13.66
CA ASN A 133 -0.15 -19.19 -13.15
C ASN A 133 -0.32 -19.35 -11.62
N ARG A 134 0.64 -18.90 -10.79
CA ARG A 134 0.59 -19.16 -9.33
C ARG A 134 0.47 -17.94 -8.43
N ARG A 135 0.30 -16.71 -8.95
CA ARG A 135 0.22 -15.46 -8.15
C ARG A 135 -1.23 -15.00 -7.93
N VAL A 136 -1.84 -14.36 -8.94
CA VAL A 136 -3.22 -13.82 -8.93
C VAL A 136 -4.27 -14.86 -8.48
N GLN A 137 -4.13 -16.12 -8.87
CA GLN A 137 -5.05 -17.19 -8.46
C GLN A 137 -5.05 -17.46 -6.94
N ARG A 138 -3.93 -17.27 -6.24
CA ARG A 138 -3.86 -17.43 -4.78
C ARG A 138 -4.49 -16.25 -4.04
N LEU A 139 -4.24 -15.02 -4.49
CA LEU A 139 -4.85 -13.82 -3.90
C LEU A 139 -6.39 -13.87 -4.03
N ASN A 140 -6.89 -14.16 -5.24
CA ASN A 140 -8.33 -14.37 -5.47
C ASN A 140 -8.89 -15.52 -4.62
N ARG A 141 -8.17 -16.64 -4.45
CA ARG A 141 -8.61 -17.75 -3.60
C ARG A 141 -8.66 -17.38 -2.12
N PHE A 142 -7.72 -16.57 -1.63
CA PHE A 142 -7.71 -16.10 -0.24
C PHE A 142 -8.92 -15.20 0.03
N ASN A 143 -9.17 -14.22 -0.85
CA ASN A 143 -10.35 -13.34 -0.79
C ASN A 143 -11.68 -14.10 -0.94
N THR A 144 -11.68 -15.26 -1.60
CA THR A 144 -12.87 -16.13 -1.73
C THR A 144 -13.09 -17.03 -0.51
N VAL A 145 -12.02 -17.44 0.19
CA VAL A 145 -12.07 -18.35 1.35
C VAL A 145 -12.30 -17.62 2.66
N CYS A 146 -11.87 -16.36 2.75
CA CYS A 146 -12.10 -15.48 3.90
C CYS A 146 -13.03 -14.31 3.51
N PRO A 147 -14.35 -14.52 3.32
CA PRO A 147 -15.29 -13.42 3.18
C PRO A 147 -15.30 -12.60 4.49
N PHE A 148 -15.22 -11.28 4.37
CA PHE A 148 -15.37 -10.37 5.51
C PHE A 148 -16.77 -10.52 6.14
N ASN A 149 -16.79 -10.56 7.47
CA ASN A 149 -17.97 -10.76 8.32
C ASN A 149 -17.87 -9.80 9.51
#